data_AF-A0A1H9TVG0-F1
#
_entry.id   AF-A0A1H9TVG0-F1
#
_cell.length_a   1.000
_cell.length_b   1.000
_cell.length_c   1.000
_cell.angle_alpha   90.00
_cell.angle_beta   90.00
_cell.angle_gamma   90.00
#
_symmetry.space_group_name_H-M   'P 1'
#
loop_
_entity.id
_entity.type
_entity.pdbx_description
1 polymer ?
#
loop_
_entity_poly.entity_id
_entity_poly.type
_entity_poly.pdbx_seq_one_letter_code
_entity_poly.pdbx_strand_id
1 'polypeptide(L)'
;MFIEYTKSICPVCKVVVDAQVNVRDDKVYLRKRCREHGRFEALVYGDAQAYLASARFNKPGTIPLTFQTVVKDGCPSDCGLCPEHKQHACLGIIEVNTNCNLDCPICFADSGHQPDGYSITLEQCERMLDVFVESEGEPEVVMFSGGEPTIHKHILDFVDARRGLFPKIDHTQHQKSRWSI
;
A
#
# COMPACT_ATOMS: atom_id res chain seq x y z
N MET A 1 -16.58 -16.08 -19.76
CA MET A 1 -15.21 -16.35 -20.25
C MET A 1 -14.24 -16.25 -19.09
N PHE A 2 -13.36 -17.25 -18.92
CA PHE A 2 -12.29 -17.20 -17.92
C PHE A 2 -11.15 -16.27 -18.39
N ILE A 3 -10.57 -15.48 -17.48
CA ILE A 3 -9.44 -14.58 -17.77
C ILE A 3 -8.16 -15.09 -17.11
N GLU A 4 -8.15 -15.19 -15.78
CA GLU A 4 -6.96 -15.56 -15.02
C GLU A 4 -7.31 -16.15 -13.65
N TYR A 5 -6.33 -16.84 -13.07
CA TYR A 5 -6.34 -17.24 -11.66
C TYR A 5 -5.70 -16.15 -10.81
N THR A 6 -6.22 -15.98 -9.60
CA THR A 6 -5.63 -15.09 -8.59
C THR A 6 -5.91 -15.62 -7.19
N LYS A 7 -5.35 -14.98 -6.17
CA LYS A 7 -5.68 -15.22 -4.77
C LYS A 7 -6.66 -14.15 -4.28
N SER A 8 -7.46 -14.50 -3.30
CA SER A 8 -8.33 -13.55 -2.59
C SER A 8 -8.46 -13.97 -1.13
N ILE A 9 -9.23 -13.20 -0.37
CA ILE A 9 -9.48 -13.45 1.05
C ILE A 9 -10.95 -13.85 1.24
N CYS A 10 -11.23 -14.86 2.05
CA CYS A 10 -12.59 -15.17 2.47
C CYS A 10 -13.19 -13.97 3.24
N PRO A 11 -14.38 -13.45 2.88
CA PRO A 11 -14.93 -12.29 3.57
C PRO A 11 -15.31 -12.57 5.03
N VAL A 12 -15.48 -13.85 5.40
CA VAL A 12 -15.87 -14.30 6.74
C VAL A 12 -14.63 -14.63 7.59
N CYS A 13 -13.94 -15.74 7.32
CA CYS A 13 -12.81 -16.19 8.15
C CYS A 13 -11.44 -15.64 7.76
N LYS A 14 -11.36 -14.75 6.77
CA LYS A 14 -10.14 -14.05 6.34
C LYS A 14 -8.96 -14.92 5.87
N VAL A 15 -9.15 -16.23 5.70
CA VAL A 15 -8.13 -17.10 5.10
C VAL A 15 -7.96 -16.81 3.61
N VAL A 16 -6.75 -17.05 3.10
CA VAL A 16 -6.43 -16.97 1.67
C VAL A 16 -7.14 -18.09 0.92
N VAL A 17 -7.75 -17.75 -0.22
CA VAL A 17 -8.51 -18.67 -1.09
C VAL A 17 -8.14 -18.46 -2.54
N ASP A 18 -8.26 -19.53 -3.33
CA ASP A 18 -8.16 -19.44 -4.78
C ASP A 18 -9.37 -18.70 -5.37
N ALA A 19 -9.09 -17.89 -6.37
CA ALA A 19 -10.06 -17.09 -7.08
C ALA A 19 -9.79 -17.10 -8.59
N GLN A 20 -10.83 -16.73 -9.34
CA GLN A 20 -10.80 -16.62 -10.79
C GLN A 20 -11.42 -15.29 -11.20
N VAL A 21 -10.77 -14.59 -12.11
CA VAL A 21 -11.35 -13.43 -12.78
C VAL A 21 -12.07 -13.92 -14.03
N ASN A 22 -13.34 -13.56 -14.18
CA ASN A 22 -14.22 -14.04 -15.24
C ASN A 22 -15.01 -12.90 -15.85
N VAL A 23 -15.21 -12.96 -17.17
CA VAL A 23 -16.15 -12.09 -17.87
C VAL A 23 -17.52 -12.78 -18.00
N ARG A 24 -18.60 -12.07 -17.63
CA ARG A 24 -19.99 -12.48 -17.82
C ARG A 24 -20.83 -11.23 -18.09
N ASP A 25 -21.70 -11.26 -19.09
CA ASP A 25 -22.61 -10.15 -19.43
C ASP A 25 -21.89 -8.79 -19.55
N ASP A 26 -20.78 -8.78 -20.29
CA ASP A 26 -19.88 -7.63 -20.51
C ASP A 26 -19.31 -7.00 -19.22
N LYS A 27 -19.25 -7.76 -18.13
CA LYS A 27 -18.72 -7.34 -16.83
C LYS A 27 -17.67 -8.31 -16.33
N VAL A 28 -16.77 -7.81 -15.47
CA VAL A 28 -15.70 -8.60 -14.86
C VAL A 28 -16.07 -8.95 -13.43
N TYR A 29 -15.99 -10.23 -13.09
CA TYR A 29 -16.33 -10.77 -11.79
C TYR A 29 -15.16 -11.55 -11.19
N LEU A 30 -14.88 -11.32 -9.90
CA LEU A 30 -13.99 -12.14 -9.10
C LEU A 30 -14.81 -13.22 -8.41
N ARG A 31 -14.55 -14.48 -8.78
CA ARG A 31 -15.20 -15.66 -8.19
C ARG A 31 -14.20 -16.37 -7.28
N LYS A 32 -14.60 -16.66 -6.05
CA LYS A 32 -13.73 -17.34 -5.07
C LYS A 32 -14.52 -18.39 -4.28
N ARG A 33 -13.81 -19.37 -3.73
CA ARG A 33 -14.44 -20.41 -2.90
C ARG A 33 -13.63 -20.66 -1.63
N CYS A 34 -14.26 -20.40 -0.48
CA CYS A 34 -13.76 -20.85 0.81
C CYS A 34 -14.22 -22.30 1.05
N ARG A 35 -13.37 -23.11 1.69
CA ARG A 35 -13.72 -24.49 2.06
C ARG A 35 -14.87 -24.54 3.07
N GLU A 36 -14.89 -23.59 4.01
CA GLU A 36 -15.89 -23.52 5.07
C GLU A 36 -17.12 -22.70 4.67
N HIS A 37 -16.91 -21.52 4.06
CA HIS A 37 -17.98 -20.55 3.82
C HIS A 37 -18.55 -20.57 2.39
N GLY A 38 -18.12 -21.52 1.56
CA GLY A 38 -18.67 -21.72 0.22
C GLY A 38 -18.20 -20.70 -0.82
N ARG A 39 -19.06 -20.41 -1.81
CA ARG A 39 -18.73 -19.59 -2.99
C ARG A 39 -19.08 -18.13 -2.77
N PHE A 40 -18.22 -17.24 -3.25
CA PHE A 40 -18.46 -15.81 -3.31
C PHE A 40 -18.17 -15.29 -4.72
N GLU A 41 -18.88 -14.25 -5.11
CA GLU A 41 -18.69 -13.55 -6.38
C GLU A 41 -18.87 -12.05 -6.15
N ALA A 42 -17.99 -11.24 -6.72
CA ALA A 42 -18.05 -9.79 -6.64
C ALA A 42 -17.82 -9.19 -8.03
N LEU A 43 -18.55 -8.13 -8.36
CA LEU A 43 -18.28 -7.30 -9.54
C LEU A 43 -16.97 -6.54 -9.31
N VAL A 44 -16.02 -6.70 -10.22
CA VAL A 44 -14.72 -6.00 -10.22
C VAL A 44 -14.75 -4.80 -11.15
N TYR A 45 -15.35 -4.96 -12.34
CA TYR A 45 -15.36 -3.93 -13.36
C TYR A 45 -16.64 -4.01 -14.20
N GLY A 46 -17.24 -2.86 -14.50
CA GLY A 46 -18.55 -2.77 -15.17
C GLY A 46 -18.55 -2.93 -16.70
N ASP A 47 -17.36 -2.91 -17.31
CA ASP A 47 -17.11 -2.99 -18.76
C ASP A 47 -15.91 -3.92 -19.02
N ALA A 48 -16.18 -5.08 -19.60
CA ALA A 48 -15.15 -6.09 -19.83
C ALA A 48 -14.13 -5.67 -20.91
N GLN A 49 -14.56 -4.91 -21.92
CA GLN A 49 -13.64 -4.45 -22.97
C GLN A 49 -12.66 -3.43 -22.43
N ALA A 50 -13.13 -2.48 -21.61
CA ALA A 50 -12.29 -1.50 -20.93
C ALA A 50 -11.30 -2.18 -19.97
N TYR A 51 -11.73 -3.18 -19.20
CA TYR A 51 -10.84 -3.94 -18.33
C TYR A 51 -9.71 -4.63 -19.11
N LEU A 52 -10.05 -5.35 -20.19
CA LEU A 52 -9.06 -6.04 -21.01
C LEU A 52 -8.13 -5.07 -21.74
N ALA A 53 -8.69 -3.96 -22.24
CA ALA A 53 -7.92 -2.89 -22.86
C ALA A 53 -6.96 -2.20 -21.89
N SER A 54 -7.32 -2.13 -20.60
CA SER A 54 -6.51 -1.45 -19.58
C SER A 54 -5.14 -2.12 -19.35
N ALA A 55 -5.05 -3.43 -19.58
CA ALA A 55 -3.82 -4.20 -19.38
C ALA A 55 -2.62 -3.66 -20.18
N ARG A 56 -2.86 -3.02 -21.35
CA ARG A 56 -1.80 -2.40 -22.16
C ARG A 56 -1.18 -1.16 -21.53
N PHE A 57 -1.85 -0.56 -20.54
CA PHE A 57 -1.37 0.60 -19.78
C PHE A 57 -0.74 0.21 -18.45
N ASN A 58 -0.68 -1.08 -18.12
CA ASN A 58 0.00 -1.53 -16.91
C ASN A 58 1.49 -1.23 -17.02
N LYS A 59 1.97 -0.34 -16.16
CA LYS A 59 3.40 -0.10 -15.99
C LYS A 59 4.06 -1.38 -15.45
N PRO A 60 5.17 -1.82 -16.05
CA PRO A 60 5.91 -2.96 -15.53
C PRO A 60 6.33 -2.81 -14.07
N GLY A 61 6.52 -3.97 -13.45
CA GLY A 61 7.16 -4.13 -12.16
C GLY A 61 8.40 -3.24 -11.99
N THR A 62 8.49 -2.38 -10.97
CA THR A 62 9.78 -1.80 -10.53
C THR A 62 10.06 -2.39 -9.17
N ILE A 63 11.21 -3.01 -8.99
CA ILE A 63 11.57 -3.73 -7.76
C ILE A 63 12.39 -2.77 -6.86
N PRO A 64 12.15 -2.72 -5.55
CA PRO A 64 12.97 -1.95 -4.63
C PRO A 64 14.42 -2.47 -4.60
N LEU A 65 15.35 -1.64 -4.13
CA LEU A 65 16.76 -1.98 -3.95
C LEU A 65 16.96 -3.00 -2.82
N THR A 66 16.14 -2.90 -1.77
CA THR A 66 16.24 -3.73 -0.57
C THR A 66 14.85 -4.23 -0.16
N PHE A 67 14.80 -5.48 0.34
CA PHE A 67 13.61 -6.08 0.94
C PHE A 67 13.78 -6.25 2.46
N GLN A 68 12.69 -6.10 3.21
CA GLN A 68 12.68 -5.98 4.68
C GLN A 68 12.28 -7.28 5.36
N THR A 69 11.71 -8.19 4.59
CA THR A 69 11.24 -9.48 5.08
C THR A 69 11.44 -10.55 4.02
N VAL A 70 11.26 -11.80 4.45
CA VAL A 70 11.30 -12.98 3.58
C VAL A 70 9.89 -13.45 3.28
N VAL A 71 9.74 -14.28 2.25
CA VAL A 71 8.50 -15.02 1.99
C VAL A 71 8.53 -16.30 2.81
N LYS A 72 7.56 -16.48 3.70
CA LYS A 72 7.38 -17.64 4.56
C LYS A 72 6.00 -18.27 4.38
N ASP A 73 4.94 -17.54 4.67
CA ASP A 73 3.53 -18.00 4.64
C ASP A 73 2.70 -17.38 3.49
N GLY A 74 3.29 -16.47 2.72
CA GLY A 74 2.71 -15.74 1.58
C GLY A 74 1.90 -14.50 1.97
N CYS A 75 1.58 -13.65 0.99
CA CYS A 75 0.71 -12.48 1.21
C CYS A 75 -0.74 -12.91 1.53
N PRO A 76 -1.39 -12.35 2.58
CA PRO A 76 -1.00 -11.19 3.40
C PRO A 76 -0.31 -11.53 4.73
N SER A 77 0.01 -12.79 4.99
CA SER A 77 0.58 -13.24 6.27
C SER A 77 2.02 -12.75 6.50
N ASP A 78 2.80 -12.57 5.43
CA ASP A 78 4.19 -12.08 5.49
C ASP A 78 4.32 -10.56 5.26
N CYS A 79 3.50 -9.75 5.93
CA CYS A 79 3.42 -8.32 5.67
C CYS A 79 4.78 -7.59 5.82
N GLY A 80 5.06 -6.66 4.89
CA GLY A 80 6.34 -5.97 4.70
C GLY A 80 6.80 -6.06 3.24
N LEU A 81 7.71 -5.18 2.79
CA LEU A 81 8.29 -5.22 1.44
C LEU A 81 9.14 -6.49 1.25
N CYS A 82 8.48 -7.59 0.87
CA CYS A 82 9.08 -8.91 0.65
C CYS A 82 9.40 -9.17 -0.84
N PRO A 83 10.18 -10.21 -1.19
CA PRO A 83 10.48 -10.57 -2.57
C PRO A 83 9.27 -10.85 -3.49
N GLU A 84 8.06 -11.12 -2.95
CA GLU A 84 6.84 -11.23 -3.74
C GLU A 84 6.22 -9.86 -4.12
N HIS A 85 6.72 -8.75 -3.55
CA HIS A 85 6.30 -7.42 -3.96
C HIS A 85 6.80 -7.11 -5.37
N LYS A 86 5.86 -6.72 -6.23
CA LYS A 86 6.13 -6.45 -7.65
C LYS A 86 6.29 -4.96 -7.95
N GLN A 87 6.17 -4.10 -6.93
CA GLN A 87 6.25 -2.64 -7.07
C GLN A 87 7.06 -2.04 -5.92
N HIS A 88 7.80 -1.00 -6.28
CA HIS A 88 8.49 -0.08 -5.38
C HIS A 88 7.48 0.85 -4.69
N ALA A 89 7.87 1.46 -3.57
CA ALA A 89 7.01 2.37 -2.83
C ALA A 89 7.08 3.79 -3.41
N CYS A 90 6.11 4.16 -4.25
CA CYS A 90 6.00 5.54 -4.80
C CYS A 90 5.72 6.59 -3.72
N LEU A 91 5.00 6.22 -2.66
CA LEU A 91 4.62 7.09 -1.55
C LEU A 91 4.81 6.32 -0.24
N GLY A 92 5.75 6.80 0.59
CA GLY A 92 5.89 6.31 1.95
C GLY A 92 4.83 6.97 2.83
N ILE A 93 4.10 6.18 3.63
CA ILE A 93 3.16 6.70 4.62
C ILE A 93 3.67 6.27 5.99
N ILE A 94 3.92 7.25 6.86
CA ILE A 94 4.33 7.00 8.25
C ILE A 94 3.19 7.45 9.15
N GLU A 95 2.53 6.51 9.80
CA GLU A 95 1.57 6.82 10.86
C GLU A 95 2.33 7.24 12.12
N VAL A 96 2.25 8.54 12.45
CA VAL A 96 3.04 9.10 13.55
C VAL A 96 2.33 8.98 14.89
N ASN A 97 1.01 8.86 14.89
CA ASN A 97 0.19 8.70 16.08
C ASN A 97 -1.17 8.07 15.74
N THR A 98 -1.89 7.59 16.74
CA THR A 98 -3.31 7.22 16.61
C THR A 98 -4.26 8.27 17.18
N ASN A 99 -3.72 9.28 17.87
CA ASN A 99 -4.50 10.34 18.51
C ASN A 99 -5.13 11.26 17.46
N CYS A 100 -6.38 11.64 17.67
CA CYS A 100 -7.11 12.59 16.84
C CYS A 100 -7.91 13.54 17.74
N ASN A 101 -8.03 14.80 17.35
CA ASN A 101 -8.87 15.80 18.02
C ASN A 101 -10.26 15.95 17.36
N LEU A 102 -10.61 15.05 16.44
CA LEU A 102 -11.93 14.91 15.82
C LEU A 102 -12.47 13.50 16.06
N ASP A 103 -13.79 13.37 16.00
CA ASP A 103 -14.52 12.11 16.17
C ASP A 103 -15.44 11.87 14.95
N CYS A 104 -14.83 11.48 13.83
CA CYS A 104 -15.54 11.36 12.56
C CYS A 104 -16.29 10.02 12.49
N PRO A 105 -17.61 9.99 12.21
CA PRO A 105 -18.40 8.75 12.15
C PRO A 105 -18.05 7.83 10.96
N ILE A 106 -17.16 8.28 10.09
CA ILE A 106 -16.68 7.57 8.90
C ILE A 106 -15.18 7.22 8.99
N CYS A 107 -14.54 7.44 10.14
CA CYS A 107 -13.11 7.16 10.30
C CYS A 107 -12.85 5.65 10.24
N PHE A 108 -12.20 5.19 9.16
CA PHE A 108 -11.89 3.77 9.01
C PHE A 108 -10.85 3.27 10.02
N ALA A 109 -10.02 4.17 10.56
CA ALA A 109 -8.93 3.87 11.49
C ALA A 109 -9.36 3.96 12.97
N ASP A 110 -10.59 4.42 13.24
CA ASP A 110 -11.11 4.66 14.60
C ASP A 110 -10.13 5.44 15.51
N SER A 111 -9.52 6.48 14.93
CA SER A 111 -8.48 7.27 15.59
C SER A 111 -9.03 7.97 16.83
N GLY A 112 -8.25 7.99 17.92
CA GLY A 112 -8.65 8.55 19.21
C GLY A 112 -9.39 7.58 20.15
N HIS A 113 -9.88 6.43 19.67
CA HIS A 113 -10.60 5.44 20.50
C HIS A 113 -9.81 4.16 20.77
N GLN A 114 -8.63 4.01 20.16
CA GLN A 114 -7.81 2.82 20.30
C GLN A 114 -7.27 2.68 21.74
N PRO A 115 -7.59 1.58 22.47
CA PRO A 115 -7.10 1.37 23.84
C PRO A 115 -5.57 1.28 23.94
N ASP A 116 -4.92 0.86 22.86
CA ASP A 116 -3.48 0.67 22.68
C ASP A 116 -2.88 1.73 21.73
N GLY A 117 -3.48 2.92 21.70
CA GLY A 117 -3.00 4.03 20.89
C GLY A 117 -1.53 4.41 21.15
N TYR A 118 -0.90 5.00 20.15
CA TYR A 118 0.53 5.32 20.19
C TYR A 118 0.87 6.71 19.64
N SER A 119 2.10 7.13 19.90
CA SER A 119 2.75 8.30 19.29
C SER A 119 4.23 7.97 19.18
N ILE A 120 4.76 7.97 17.96
CA ILE A 120 6.13 7.49 17.71
C ILE A 120 7.17 8.52 18.19
N THR A 121 8.35 8.03 18.53
CA THR A 121 9.51 8.88 18.84
C THR A 121 10.15 9.40 17.55
N LEU A 122 10.98 10.45 17.69
CA LEU A 122 11.82 10.93 16.59
C LEU A 122 12.75 9.84 16.06
N GLU A 123 13.41 9.09 16.93
CA GLU A 123 14.27 7.97 16.55
C GLU A 123 13.51 6.89 15.74
N GLN A 124 12.27 6.59 16.13
CA GLN A 124 11.43 5.65 15.35
C GLN A 124 11.12 6.21 13.96
N CYS A 125 10.79 7.50 13.86
CA CYS A 125 10.53 8.16 12.58
C CYS A 125 11.78 8.19 11.70
N GLU A 126 12.94 8.55 12.24
CA GLU A 126 14.22 8.57 11.53
C GLU A 126 14.55 7.19 10.98
N ARG A 127 14.43 6.14 11.80
CA ARG A 127 14.63 4.77 11.34
C ARG A 127 13.67 4.35 10.22
N MET A 128 12.40 4.76 10.28
CA MET A 128 11.44 4.49 9.21
C MET A 128 11.81 5.22 7.91
N LEU A 129 12.30 6.46 8.00
CA LEU A 129 12.80 7.22 6.86
C LEU A 129 14.06 6.58 6.27
N ASP A 130 15.01 6.14 7.10
CA ASP A 130 16.22 5.44 6.67
C ASP A 130 15.90 4.16 5.90
N VAL A 131 14.98 3.34 6.41
CA VAL A 131 14.51 2.12 5.73
C VAL A 131 13.86 2.47 4.39
N PHE A 132 13.09 3.56 4.31
CA PHE A 132 12.49 3.98 3.06
C PHE A 132 13.54 4.41 2.03
N VAL A 133 14.56 5.16 2.46
CA VAL A 133 15.72 5.52 1.61
C VAL A 133 16.49 4.28 1.16
N GLU A 134 16.75 3.33 2.05
CA GLU A 134 17.43 2.07 1.72
C GLU A 134 16.65 1.26 0.67
N SER A 135 15.32 1.30 0.72
CA SER A 135 14.44 0.57 -0.21
C SER A 135 14.41 1.17 -1.60
N GLU A 136 14.35 2.50 -1.69
CA GLU A 136 14.04 3.18 -2.95
C GLU A 136 15.25 3.91 -3.55
N GLY A 137 16.30 4.13 -2.76
CA GLY A 137 17.46 4.97 -3.09
C GLY A 137 17.11 6.45 -3.04
N GLU A 138 16.22 6.90 -3.92
CA GLU A 138 15.77 8.30 -4.02
C GLU A 138 14.23 8.42 -3.85
N PRO A 139 13.68 8.23 -2.63
CA PRO A 139 12.23 8.31 -2.45
C PRO A 139 11.66 9.72 -2.67
N GLU A 140 10.66 9.81 -3.56
CA GLU A 140 10.08 11.07 -4.02
C GLU A 140 9.21 11.76 -2.96
N VAL A 141 8.29 11.03 -2.32
CA VAL A 141 7.29 11.60 -1.41
C VAL A 141 7.13 10.74 -0.16
N VAL A 142 7.07 11.41 1.01
CA VAL A 142 6.62 10.83 2.27
C VAL A 142 5.43 11.63 2.81
N MET A 143 4.44 10.92 3.33
CA MET A 143 3.28 11.49 4.01
C MET A 143 3.29 11.06 5.47
N PHE A 144 3.26 12.04 6.38
CA PHE A 144 2.97 11.78 7.79
C PHE A 144 1.45 11.71 7.97
N SER A 145 0.99 10.58 8.50
CA SER A 145 -0.42 10.21 8.67
C SER A 145 -0.65 9.76 10.12
N GLY A 146 -1.81 9.18 10.40
CA GLY A 146 -2.17 8.65 11.72
C GLY A 146 -3.64 8.93 12.02
N GLY A 147 -3.90 9.37 13.25
CA GLY A 147 -5.11 10.14 13.55
C GLY A 147 -5.01 11.54 12.95
N GLU A 148 -4.79 12.55 13.79
CA GLU A 148 -4.44 13.88 13.33
C GLU A 148 -2.91 14.09 13.50
N PRO A 149 -2.11 14.01 12.42
CA PRO A 149 -0.65 14.09 12.54
C PRO A 149 -0.18 15.44 13.09
N THR A 150 -0.92 16.53 12.85
CA THR A 150 -0.49 17.88 13.26
C THR A 150 -0.54 18.12 14.77
N ILE A 151 -1.26 17.29 15.55
CA ILE A 151 -1.23 17.38 17.01
C ILE A 151 -0.02 16.64 17.62
N HIS A 152 0.77 15.94 16.82
CA HIS A 152 1.97 15.28 17.33
C HIS A 152 3.01 16.32 17.75
N LYS A 153 3.50 16.23 19.00
CA LYS A 153 4.46 17.17 19.58
C LYS A 153 5.76 17.35 18.79
N HIS A 154 6.15 16.37 17.99
CA HIS A 154 7.38 16.35 17.18
C HIS A 154 7.11 16.44 15.67
N ILE A 155 5.91 16.84 15.23
CA ILE A 155 5.58 16.83 13.79
C ILE A 155 6.55 17.67 12.95
N LEU A 156 7.00 18.82 13.47
CA LEU A 156 7.99 19.65 12.78
C LEU A 156 9.37 18.99 12.75
N ASP A 157 9.78 18.33 13.84
CA ASP A 157 11.03 17.58 13.89
C ASP A 157 11.05 16.45 12.84
N PHE A 158 9.92 15.77 12.62
CA PHE A 158 9.79 14.73 11.59
C PHE A 158 9.95 15.30 10.17
N VAL A 159 9.37 16.47 9.92
CA VAL A 159 9.52 17.18 8.64
C VAL A 159 10.96 17.62 8.41
N ASP A 160 11.65 18.06 9.45
CA ASP A 160 13.06 18.47 9.36
C ASP A 160 14.01 17.28 9.22
N ALA A 161 13.78 16.17 9.93
CA ALA A 161 14.50 14.91 9.73
C ALA A 161 14.42 14.44 8.27
N ARG A 162 13.23 14.54 7.66
CA ARG A 162 13.05 14.31 6.22
C ARG A 162 13.90 15.25 5.35
N ARG A 163 14.04 16.53 5.69
CA ARG A 163 14.88 17.46 4.89
C ARG A 163 16.36 17.13 4.96
N GLY A 164 16.83 16.58 6.08
CA GLY A 164 18.22 16.16 6.25
C GLY A 164 18.60 14.94 5.42
N LEU A 165 17.67 13.98 5.28
CA LEU A 165 17.89 12.70 4.60
C LEU A 165 17.67 12.76 3.09
N PHE A 166 16.95 13.76 2.59
CA PHE A 166 16.55 13.83 1.19
C PHE A 166 17.09 15.08 0.53
N PRO A 167 17.95 14.94 -0.51
CA PRO A 167 18.40 16.10 -1.25
C PRO A 167 17.18 16.83 -1.85
N LYS A 168 17.29 18.16 -1.96
CA LYS A 168 16.25 18.98 -2.59
C LYS A 168 15.95 18.39 -3.97
N ILE A 169 14.68 18.06 -4.22
CA ILE A 169 14.21 17.60 -5.52
C ILE A 169 14.50 18.72 -6.53
N ASP A 170 15.52 18.54 -7.36
CA ASP A 170 15.70 19.37 -8.54
C ASP A 170 14.67 18.92 -9.58
N HIS A 171 13.54 19.62 -9.61
CA HIS A 171 12.44 19.37 -10.55
C HIS A 171 12.87 19.45 -12.02
N THR A 172 14.08 19.93 -12.33
CA THR A 172 14.59 20.03 -13.71
C THR A 172 15.28 18.75 -14.22
N GLN A 173 15.71 17.83 -13.35
CA GLN A 173 16.43 16.61 -13.77
C GLN A 173 15.56 15.34 -13.86
N HIS A 174 14.54 15.22 -13.01
CA HIS A 174 13.77 13.98 -12.85
C HIS A 174 12.79 13.63 -14.00
N GLN A 175 12.46 14.59 -14.88
CA GLN A 175 11.55 14.30 -16.01
C GLN A 175 12.25 13.66 -17.22
N LYS A 176 13.58 13.73 -17.34
CA LYS A 176 14.28 13.31 -18.57
C LYS A 176 14.67 11.82 -18.62
N SER A 177 14.83 11.14 -17.48
CA SER A 177 15.36 9.77 -17.44
C SER A 177 14.30 8.67 -17.33
N ARG A 178 13.03 9.01 -17.02
CA ARG A 178 11.96 8.04 -16.73
C ARG A 178 10.90 7.86 -17.81
N TRP A 179 10.95 8.66 -18.89
CA TRP A 179 9.96 8.66 -19.99
C TRP A 179 10.55 8.41 -21.39
N SER A 180 11.77 7.85 -21.48
CA SER A 180 12.25 7.28 -22.73
C SER A 180 11.57 5.93 -22.96
N ILE A 181 10.35 6.00 -23.51
CA ILE A 181 9.73 4.96 -24.33
C ILE A 181 10.29 5.11 -25.74
#